data_AF-A0A2W1FD91-F1
#
_entry.id   AF-A0A2W1FD91-F1
#
_cell.length_a   1.000
_cell.length_b   1.000
_cell.length_c   1.000
_cell.angle_alpha   90.00
_cell.angle_beta   90.00
_cell.angle_gamma   90.00
#
_symmetry.space_group_name_H-M   'P 1'
#
loop_
_entity.id
_entity.type
_entity.pdbx_description
1 polymer ?
#
loop_
_entity_poly.entity_id
_entity_poly.type
_entity_poly.pdbx_seq_one_letter_code
_entity_poly.pdbx_strand_id
1 'polypeptide(L)'
;MDFVRLQQETFEHLREGIVDEDALETRYPLDYGNQDFTLSLEYDVSLGALDALPIELQQKVLSFLDIKALLVFRRVSKPALSLVNTLLEYQKIVMNAPMALRMSIAIGMHENYTISQLFDALCERGCADCGTLAHYICLFTCSRLCLSQNGCCPGKLAPRILLDLPVQDDDGSIQSDMQVENAPDNWVPEHVPRFTPVPGTYFVSRPLCKYGSTHTLTKIRPGNVFIDMNAFDNGKKFVSQYIDSEDQVMNVLYKTISVVVAPWLSKTSMSFECGMQCPGCMEEDREAISNLSVLQTSITPNLDTRVCEIWTKEGLVEHARRAHGGNDGSQNGHMEL
;
A
#
# COMPACT_ATOMS: atom_id res chain seq x y z
N MET A 1 -26.95 8.42 -1.32
CA MET A 1 -25.65 7.86 -0.85
C MET A 1 -24.54 8.83 -1.26
N ASP A 2 -23.88 9.46 -0.29
CA ASP A 2 -22.76 10.37 -0.53
C ASP A 2 -21.46 9.56 -0.71
N PHE A 3 -21.10 9.30 -1.97
CA PHE A 3 -19.92 8.52 -2.32
C PHE A 3 -18.61 9.23 -1.97
N VAL A 4 -18.57 10.56 -1.97
CA VAL A 4 -17.33 11.31 -1.66
C VAL A 4 -17.00 11.14 -0.20
N ARG A 5 -17.99 11.34 0.68
CA ARG A 5 -17.82 11.13 2.12
C ARG A 5 -17.43 9.68 2.42
N LEU A 6 -18.11 8.72 1.78
CA LEU A 6 -17.83 7.30 1.99
C LEU A 6 -16.42 6.89 1.54
N GLN A 7 -15.94 7.45 0.43
CA GLN A 7 -14.56 7.24 -0.02
C GLN A 7 -13.57 7.77 1.02
N GLN A 8 -13.79 8.96 1.57
CA GLN A 8 -12.92 9.52 2.60
C GLN A 8 -12.90 8.65 3.86
N GLU A 9 -14.09 8.27 4.37
CA GLU A 9 -14.21 7.40 5.54
C GLU A 9 -13.50 6.05 5.32
N THR A 10 -13.68 5.46 4.15
CA THR A 10 -12.98 4.22 3.75
C THR A 10 -11.48 4.44 3.71
N PHE A 11 -11.01 5.54 3.12
CA PHE A 11 -9.57 5.83 2.99
C PHE A 11 -8.90 6.01 4.35
N GLU A 12 -9.52 6.77 5.26
CA GLU A 12 -9.00 6.95 6.62
C GLU A 12 -8.93 5.63 7.39
N HIS A 13 -9.99 4.82 7.32
CA HIS A 13 -10.00 3.52 8.00
C HIS A 13 -8.90 2.58 7.46
N LEU A 14 -8.68 2.56 6.14
CA LEU A 14 -7.68 1.70 5.51
C LEU A 14 -6.24 2.19 5.75
N ARG A 15 -6.06 3.46 6.14
CA ARG A 15 -4.78 4.06 6.54
C ARG A 15 -4.40 3.72 7.99
N GLU A 16 -5.35 3.28 8.81
CA GLU A 16 -5.05 2.87 10.17
C GLU A 16 -4.05 1.70 10.18
N GLY A 17 -2.89 1.89 10.82
CA GLY A 17 -1.89 0.83 10.99
C GLY A 17 -0.87 0.67 9.85
N ILE A 18 -0.93 1.50 8.81
CA ILE A 18 0.14 1.63 7.81
C ILE A 18 1.04 2.85 8.10
N VAL A 19 2.01 3.12 7.22
CA VAL A 19 2.95 4.23 7.35
C VAL A 19 2.22 5.58 7.48
N ASP A 20 2.70 6.42 8.39
CA ASP A 20 2.21 7.79 8.57
C ASP A 20 2.51 8.63 7.30
N GLU A 21 1.45 9.03 6.60
CA GLU A 21 1.56 9.80 5.37
C GLU A 21 2.02 11.25 5.61
N ASP A 22 1.70 11.85 6.75
CA ASP A 22 2.15 13.20 7.09
C ASP A 22 3.67 13.20 7.29
N ALA A 23 4.18 12.13 7.92
CA ALA A 23 5.62 11.90 8.05
C ALA A 23 6.29 11.66 6.68
N LEU A 24 5.64 10.92 5.77
CA LEU A 24 6.12 10.73 4.40
C LEU A 24 6.14 12.04 3.61
N GLU A 25 5.08 12.84 3.68
CA GLU A 25 4.99 14.12 2.99
C GLU A 25 6.06 15.10 3.46
N THR A 26 6.29 15.15 4.76
CA THR A 26 7.29 16.03 5.38
C THR A 26 8.72 15.61 5.01
N ARG A 27 9.03 14.30 5.04
CA ARG A 27 10.38 13.78 4.77
C ARG A 27 10.69 13.65 3.28
N TYR A 28 9.68 13.40 2.45
CA TYR A 28 9.80 13.18 1.01
C TYR A 28 8.86 14.13 0.26
N PRO A 29 9.15 15.44 0.28
CA PRO A 29 8.34 16.41 -0.44
C PRO A 29 8.46 16.18 -1.95
N LEU A 30 7.32 16.11 -2.63
CA LEU A 30 7.26 16.11 -4.09
C LEU A 30 7.08 17.55 -4.55
N ASP A 31 7.94 17.99 -5.46
CA ASP A 31 7.80 19.29 -6.10
C ASP A 31 6.79 19.17 -7.24
N TYR A 32 5.52 19.45 -6.94
CA TYR A 32 4.33 19.30 -7.82
C TYR A 32 4.32 20.21 -9.06
N GLY A 33 5.43 20.38 -9.77
CA GLY A 33 5.50 21.20 -10.98
C GLY A 33 5.17 22.68 -10.77
N ASN A 34 4.96 23.12 -9.53
CA ASN A 34 4.46 24.45 -9.18
C ASN A 34 5.59 25.49 -9.10
N GLN A 35 6.57 25.39 -10.00
CA GLN A 35 7.51 26.48 -10.22
C GLN A 35 6.97 27.29 -11.40
N ASP A 36 6.25 28.37 -11.07
CA ASP A 36 5.95 29.48 -11.98
C ASP A 36 7.28 30.06 -12.48
N PHE A 37 7.88 29.44 -13.50
CA PHE A 37 9.01 30.03 -14.21
C PHE A 37 8.48 31.09 -15.15
N THR A 38 8.22 32.27 -14.59
CA THR A 38 8.21 33.50 -15.38
C THR A 38 9.60 33.64 -16.01
N LEU A 39 9.59 33.55 -17.34
CA LEU A 39 10.75 33.46 -18.21
C LEU A 39 11.66 34.68 -18.07
N SER A 40 12.87 34.50 -17.55
CA SER A 40 14.03 35.24 -18.10
C SER A 40 14.53 34.45 -19.29
N LEU A 41 14.03 34.86 -20.44
CA LEU A 41 14.47 34.47 -21.77
C LEU A 41 15.89 35.04 -21.95
N GLU A 42 16.95 34.21 -21.89
CA GLU A 42 18.28 34.52 -22.48
C GLU A 42 19.37 33.44 -22.21
N TYR A 43 19.01 32.17 -22.11
CA TYR A 43 19.98 31.08 -22.29
C TYR A 43 19.36 30.00 -23.16
N ASP A 44 20.14 29.49 -24.12
CA ASP A 44 19.74 28.40 -25.00
C ASP A 44 19.66 27.12 -24.15
N VAL A 45 18.47 26.85 -23.60
CA VAL A 45 18.25 25.69 -22.73
C VAL A 45 17.84 24.52 -23.61
N SER A 46 18.80 23.64 -23.87
CA SER A 46 18.64 22.45 -24.71
C SER A 46 18.66 21.16 -23.87
N LEU A 47 17.98 20.11 -24.35
CA LEU A 47 18.13 18.72 -23.86
C LEU A 47 19.36 18.01 -24.45
N GLY A 48 20.19 18.73 -25.19
CA GLY A 48 21.35 18.20 -25.89
C GLY A 48 20.92 17.27 -27.03
N ALA A 49 21.49 16.07 -27.08
CA ALA A 49 21.22 15.11 -28.15
C ALA A 49 19.74 14.64 -28.19
N LEU A 50 19.00 14.73 -27.09
CA LEU A 50 17.58 14.35 -27.05
C LEU A 50 16.69 15.31 -27.86
N ASP A 51 17.10 16.57 -28.07
CA ASP A 51 16.34 17.53 -28.88
C ASP A 51 16.27 17.13 -30.36
N ALA A 52 17.16 16.24 -30.81
CA ALA A 52 17.11 15.69 -32.17
C ALA A 52 15.93 14.72 -32.38
N LEU A 53 15.30 14.24 -31.31
CA LEU A 53 14.17 13.32 -31.36
C LEU A 53 12.83 14.08 -31.30
N PRO A 54 11.79 13.63 -32.04
CA PRO A 54 10.42 14.08 -31.81
C PRO A 54 9.97 13.84 -30.36
N ILE A 55 9.05 14.68 -29.87
CA ILE A 55 8.59 14.65 -28.47
C ILE A 55 8.06 13.28 -28.05
N GLU A 56 7.40 12.56 -28.95
CA GLU A 56 6.86 11.23 -28.70
C GLU A 56 7.97 10.20 -28.44
N LEU A 57 9.09 10.31 -29.18
CA LEU A 57 10.25 9.45 -28.97
C LEU A 57 11.01 9.85 -27.70
N GLN A 58 11.10 11.15 -27.41
CA GLN A 58 11.64 11.60 -26.14
C GLN A 58 10.85 10.97 -24.99
N GLN A 59 9.53 11.22 -24.94
CA GLN A 59 8.62 10.66 -23.93
C GLN A 59 8.72 9.14 -23.81
N LYS A 60 8.79 8.43 -24.93
CA LYS A 60 9.00 6.98 -24.96
C LYS A 60 10.33 6.58 -24.32
N VAL A 61 11.43 7.30 -24.57
CA VAL A 61 12.71 7.05 -23.89
C VAL A 61 12.57 7.24 -22.38
N LEU A 62 11.90 8.31 -21.91
CA LEU A 62 11.70 8.50 -20.46
C LEU A 62 10.82 7.43 -19.83
N SER A 63 9.87 6.84 -20.58
CA SER A 63 9.02 5.75 -20.07
C SER A 63 9.80 4.47 -19.70
N PHE A 64 11.01 4.30 -20.26
CA PHE A 64 11.92 3.21 -19.94
C PHE A 64 12.84 3.49 -18.74
N LEU A 65 12.88 4.73 -18.24
CA LEU A 65 13.67 5.07 -17.07
C LEU A 65 12.98 4.54 -15.81
N ASP A 66 13.79 3.96 -14.91
CA ASP A 66 13.35 3.78 -13.53
C ASP A 66 13.03 5.13 -12.89
N ILE A 67 12.20 5.12 -11.84
CA ILE A 67 11.73 6.36 -11.21
C ILE A 67 12.90 7.19 -10.67
N LYS A 68 13.96 6.56 -10.14
CA LYS A 68 15.17 7.25 -9.69
C LYS A 68 15.86 8.01 -10.82
N ALA A 69 16.15 7.34 -11.93
CA ALA A 69 16.75 7.93 -13.11
C ALA A 69 15.87 9.03 -13.71
N LEU A 70 14.55 8.83 -13.71
CA LEU A 70 13.58 9.83 -14.17
C LEU A 70 13.62 11.10 -13.30
N LEU A 71 13.62 10.96 -11.97
CA LEU A 71 13.69 12.09 -11.03
C LEU A 71 15.06 12.79 -11.07
N VAL A 72 16.15 12.05 -11.30
CA VAL A 72 17.48 12.63 -11.52
C VAL A 72 17.49 13.43 -12.83
N PHE A 73 17.00 12.84 -13.93
CA PHE A 73 16.88 13.51 -15.22
C PHE A 73 16.07 14.80 -15.12
N ARG A 74 14.93 14.76 -14.41
CA ARG A 74 14.06 15.91 -14.15
C ARG A 74 14.81 17.11 -13.54
N ARG A 75 15.89 16.87 -12.78
CA ARG A 75 16.70 17.90 -12.10
C ARG A 75 17.87 18.43 -12.94
N VAL A 76 18.15 17.84 -14.11
CA VAL A 76 19.31 18.20 -14.94
C VAL A 76 19.17 19.60 -15.56
N SER A 77 17.99 19.94 -16.07
CA SER A 77 17.74 21.23 -16.72
C SER A 77 16.25 21.59 -16.72
N LYS A 78 15.90 22.85 -17.01
CA LYS A 78 14.49 23.29 -17.11
C LYS A 78 13.71 22.56 -18.23
N PRO A 79 14.27 22.32 -19.43
CA PRO A 79 13.64 21.48 -20.43
C PRO A 79 13.44 20.05 -19.95
N ALA A 80 14.39 19.46 -19.23
CA ALA A 80 14.25 18.09 -18.71
C ALA A 80 13.13 18.02 -17.67
N LEU A 81 13.05 19.01 -16.78
CA LEU A 81 11.95 19.20 -15.85
C LEU A 81 10.59 19.27 -16.59
N SER A 82 10.51 20.15 -17.59
CA SER A 82 9.29 20.37 -18.38
C SER A 82 8.88 19.09 -19.11
N LEU A 83 9.83 18.40 -19.75
CA LEU A 83 9.61 17.17 -20.50
C LEU A 83 9.06 16.05 -19.59
N VAL A 84 9.67 15.81 -18.42
CA VAL A 84 9.15 14.82 -17.46
C VAL A 84 7.74 15.20 -16.99
N ASN A 85 7.49 16.49 -16.75
CA ASN A 85 6.17 16.97 -16.38
C ASN A 85 5.15 16.82 -17.52
N THR A 86 5.54 16.55 -18.78
CA THR A 86 4.60 16.22 -19.87
C THR A 86 4.22 14.74 -19.95
N LEU A 87 4.92 13.85 -19.22
CA LEU A 87 4.60 12.42 -19.20
C LEU A 87 3.28 12.20 -18.48
N LEU A 88 2.31 11.61 -19.18
CA LEU A 88 0.96 11.44 -18.67
C LEU A 88 0.93 10.52 -17.44
N GLU A 89 1.71 9.45 -17.45
CA GLU A 89 1.87 8.51 -16.33
C GLU A 89 2.38 9.23 -15.08
N TYR A 90 3.43 10.04 -15.25
CA TYR A 90 4.02 10.84 -14.17
C TYR A 90 3.01 11.84 -13.61
N GLN A 91 2.32 12.59 -14.47
CA GLN A 91 1.29 13.54 -14.06
C GLN A 91 0.18 12.85 -13.25
N LYS A 92 -0.37 11.73 -13.75
CA LYS A 92 -1.45 11.02 -13.07
C LYS A 92 -1.03 10.49 -11.70
N ILE A 93 0.18 9.97 -11.58
CA ILE A 93 0.71 9.45 -10.30
C ILE A 93 0.90 10.60 -9.32
N VAL A 94 1.59 11.67 -9.73
CA VAL A 94 1.89 12.80 -8.86
C VAL A 94 0.60 13.50 -8.40
N MET A 95 -0.40 13.62 -9.27
CA MET A 95 -1.67 14.27 -8.91
C MET A 95 -2.58 13.41 -8.03
N ASN A 96 -2.71 12.12 -8.33
CA ASN A 96 -3.77 11.28 -7.74
C ASN A 96 -3.24 10.22 -6.77
N ALA A 97 -1.98 9.81 -6.88
CA ALA A 97 -1.37 8.79 -6.03
C ALA A 97 0.04 9.18 -5.53
N PRO A 98 0.24 10.41 -4.99
CA PRO A 98 1.58 10.87 -4.60
C PRO A 98 2.21 10.01 -3.51
N MET A 99 1.40 9.38 -2.64
CA MET A 99 1.90 8.49 -1.59
C MET A 99 2.56 7.23 -2.13
N ALA A 100 2.13 6.71 -3.28
CA ALA A 100 2.81 5.60 -3.93
C ALA A 100 4.23 6.00 -4.35
N LEU A 101 4.38 7.19 -4.93
CA LEU A 101 5.68 7.72 -5.33
C LEU A 101 6.56 8.02 -4.09
N ARG A 102 6.02 8.71 -3.08
CA ARG A 102 6.75 8.99 -1.83
C ARG A 102 7.22 7.73 -1.14
N MET A 103 6.34 6.75 -0.99
CA MET A 103 6.69 5.49 -0.35
C MET A 103 7.78 4.76 -1.15
N SER A 104 7.69 4.71 -2.49
CA SER A 104 8.74 4.10 -3.32
C SER A 104 10.12 4.73 -3.13
N ILE A 105 10.17 6.04 -2.92
CA ILE A 105 11.40 6.77 -2.61
C ILE A 105 11.85 6.43 -1.18
N ALA A 106 10.92 6.48 -0.24
CA ALA A 106 11.17 6.30 1.18
C ALA A 106 11.74 4.92 1.51
N ILE A 107 11.24 3.88 0.85
CA ILE A 107 11.75 2.51 1.02
C ILE A 107 12.90 2.14 0.08
N GLY A 108 13.37 3.09 -0.74
CA GLY A 108 14.49 2.88 -1.66
C GLY A 108 14.18 2.06 -2.92
N MET A 109 12.91 1.78 -3.22
CA MET A 109 12.50 0.87 -4.30
C MET A 109 12.25 1.54 -5.65
N HIS A 110 12.31 2.87 -5.70
CA HIS A 110 12.12 3.68 -6.91
C HIS A 110 13.16 3.44 -8.04
N GLU A 111 14.21 2.65 -7.82
CA GLU A 111 15.13 2.23 -8.91
C GLU A 111 14.78 0.87 -9.51
N ASN A 112 13.83 0.14 -8.92
CA ASN A 112 13.53 -1.24 -9.30
C ASN A 112 12.46 -1.34 -10.40
N TYR A 113 11.76 -0.24 -10.69
CA TYR A 113 10.71 -0.20 -11.69
C TYR A 113 10.58 1.18 -12.32
N THR A 114 10.04 1.20 -13.54
CA THR A 114 9.78 2.41 -14.30
C THR A 114 8.50 3.11 -13.84
N ILE A 115 8.37 4.38 -14.24
CA ILE A 115 7.15 5.15 -14.00
C ILE A 115 5.92 4.50 -14.65
N SER A 116 6.10 3.88 -15.82
CA SER A 116 5.02 3.17 -16.53
C SER A 116 4.61 1.90 -15.80
N GLN A 117 5.57 1.15 -15.21
CA GLN A 117 5.25 -0.03 -14.39
C GLN A 117 4.45 0.35 -13.14
N LEU A 118 4.84 1.43 -12.45
CA LEU A 118 4.07 1.94 -11.31
C LEU A 118 2.66 2.40 -11.75
N PHE A 119 2.56 3.08 -12.88
CA PHE A 119 1.28 3.52 -13.43
C PHE A 119 0.37 2.34 -13.77
N ASP A 120 0.89 1.31 -14.43
CA ASP A 120 0.14 0.09 -14.74
C ASP A 120 -0.34 -0.60 -13.46
N ALA A 121 0.52 -0.75 -12.44
CA ALA A 121 0.14 -1.31 -11.15
C ALA A 121 -0.95 -0.50 -10.44
N LEU A 122 -0.94 0.83 -10.58
CA LEU A 122 -1.98 1.71 -10.04
C LEU A 122 -3.29 1.63 -10.84
N CYS A 123 -3.24 1.26 -12.12
CA CYS A 123 -4.43 1.00 -12.94
C CYS A 123 -5.10 -0.35 -12.61
N GLU A 124 -4.33 -1.31 -12.08
CA GLU A 124 -4.87 -2.60 -11.64
C GLU A 124 -5.81 -2.43 -10.44
N ARG A 125 -6.91 -3.20 -10.46
CA ARG A 125 -7.93 -3.20 -9.40
C ARG A 125 -7.83 -4.40 -8.47
N GLY A 126 -7.34 -5.52 -8.99
CA GLY A 126 -7.29 -6.79 -8.28
C GLY A 126 -5.95 -7.00 -7.58
N CYS A 127 -5.97 -7.74 -6.47
CA CYS A 127 -4.80 -8.28 -5.81
C CYS A 127 -4.04 -9.19 -6.78
N ALA A 128 -2.72 -9.02 -6.86
CA ALA A 128 -1.86 -9.83 -7.72
C ALA A 128 -1.86 -11.33 -7.35
N ASP A 129 -2.24 -11.66 -6.11
CA ASP A 129 -2.19 -13.03 -5.60
C ASP A 129 -3.53 -13.78 -5.70
N CYS A 130 -4.65 -13.10 -5.41
CA CYS A 130 -5.98 -13.73 -5.35
C CYS A 130 -7.02 -13.12 -6.31
N GLY A 131 -6.71 -12.00 -6.96
CA GLY A 131 -7.61 -11.32 -7.91
C GLY A 131 -8.77 -10.53 -7.28
N THR A 132 -9.00 -10.60 -5.97
CA THR A 132 -10.02 -9.79 -5.30
C THR A 132 -9.67 -8.30 -5.37
N LEU A 133 -10.66 -7.41 -5.27
CA LEU A 133 -10.39 -5.97 -5.25
C LEU A 133 -9.38 -5.60 -4.16
N ALA A 134 -8.43 -4.74 -4.51
CA ALA A 134 -7.30 -4.35 -3.67
C ALA A 134 -7.08 -2.84 -3.71
N HIS A 135 -7.04 -2.22 -2.53
CA HIS A 135 -6.75 -0.80 -2.36
C HIS A 135 -5.31 -0.51 -1.97
N TYR A 136 -4.55 -1.52 -1.53
CA TYR A 136 -3.14 -1.35 -1.26
C TYR A 136 -2.30 -1.62 -2.51
N ILE A 137 -1.27 -0.80 -2.69
CA ILE A 137 -0.17 -1.10 -3.59
C ILE A 137 1.08 -1.37 -2.76
N CYS A 138 1.75 -2.48 -3.03
CA CYS A 138 3.05 -2.81 -2.44
C CYS A 138 4.15 -2.20 -3.30
N LEU A 139 4.86 -1.22 -2.78
CA LEU A 139 5.93 -0.53 -3.50
C LEU A 139 7.22 -1.34 -3.56
N PHE A 140 7.31 -2.41 -2.77
CA PHE A 140 8.40 -3.38 -2.87
C PHE A 140 8.25 -4.29 -4.09
N THR A 141 7.03 -4.76 -4.38
CA THR A 141 6.76 -5.64 -5.53
C THR A 141 6.15 -4.93 -6.74
N CYS A 142 5.86 -3.63 -6.60
CA CYS A 142 5.11 -2.82 -7.58
C CYS A 142 3.81 -3.51 -8.03
N SER A 143 3.01 -3.98 -7.06
CA SER A 143 1.79 -4.73 -7.35
C SER A 143 0.70 -4.50 -6.31
N ARG A 144 -0.56 -4.68 -6.72
CA ARG A 144 -1.73 -4.57 -5.85
C ARG A 144 -1.81 -5.75 -4.89
N LEU A 145 -2.11 -5.48 -3.62
CA LEU A 145 -2.30 -6.52 -2.60
C LEU A 145 -3.59 -6.28 -1.84
N CYS A 146 -4.30 -7.36 -1.49
CA CYS A 146 -5.24 -7.33 -0.38
C CYS A 146 -4.49 -7.68 0.90
N LEU A 147 -4.68 -6.92 1.98
CA LEU A 147 -4.19 -7.29 3.32
C LEU A 147 -5.16 -8.24 4.03
N SER A 148 -5.70 -9.19 3.28
CA SER A 148 -6.77 -10.05 3.77
C SER A 148 -6.29 -10.92 4.94
N GLN A 149 -6.88 -10.72 6.12
CA GLN A 149 -6.62 -11.49 7.34
C GLN A 149 -7.40 -12.83 7.39
N ASN A 150 -8.41 -13.03 6.53
CA ASN A 150 -9.28 -14.22 6.58
C ASN A 150 -8.81 -15.41 5.76
N GLY A 151 -7.51 -15.53 5.47
CA GLY A 151 -6.94 -16.74 4.88
C GLY A 151 -7.35 -17.04 3.43
N CYS A 152 -8.20 -16.22 2.79
CA CYS A 152 -8.61 -16.41 1.39
C CYS A 152 -7.57 -15.93 0.37
N CYS A 153 -6.58 -15.15 0.79
CA CYS A 153 -5.46 -14.81 -0.10
C CYS A 153 -4.34 -15.83 0.10
N PRO A 154 -4.02 -16.69 -0.89
CA PRO A 154 -2.88 -17.60 -0.79
C PRO A 154 -1.56 -16.83 -0.70
N GLY A 155 -1.59 -15.53 -1.00
CA GLY A 155 -0.70 -14.47 -0.54
C GLY A 155 0.78 -14.73 -0.74
N LYS A 156 1.46 -13.85 -1.47
CA LYS A 156 2.92 -13.75 -1.36
C LYS A 156 3.33 -13.65 0.10
N LEU A 157 4.43 -14.29 0.45
CA LEU A 157 5.01 -14.22 1.77
C LEU A 157 5.32 -12.74 2.08
N ALA A 158 5.02 -12.30 3.29
CA ALA A 158 5.45 -10.99 3.74
C ALA A 158 6.97 -10.91 3.73
N PRO A 159 7.52 -9.70 3.51
CA PRO A 159 8.93 -9.50 3.70
C PRO A 159 9.31 -9.79 5.16
N ARG A 160 10.53 -10.27 5.38
CA ARG A 160 11.06 -10.54 6.72
C ARG A 160 12.28 -9.69 6.98
N ILE A 161 12.47 -9.32 8.23
CA ILE A 161 13.66 -8.62 8.66
C ILE A 161 14.88 -9.52 8.44
N LEU A 162 15.84 -9.01 7.69
CA LEU A 162 17.20 -9.51 7.71
C LEU A 162 17.79 -8.97 9.02
N LEU A 163 17.99 -9.86 10.00
CA LEU A 163 18.57 -9.52 11.30
C LEU A 163 19.74 -8.54 11.12
N ASP A 164 19.72 -7.43 11.84
CA ASP A 164 20.90 -6.57 12.01
C ASP A 164 21.06 -6.23 13.49
N LEU A 165 22.24 -6.60 14.01
CA LEU A 165 22.97 -6.25 15.23
C LEU A 165 22.16 -5.99 16.53
N PRO A 166 22.57 -6.57 17.68
CA PRO A 166 21.94 -6.25 18.96
C PRO A 166 22.12 -4.76 19.26
N VAL A 167 21.08 -3.96 18.99
CA VAL A 167 20.98 -2.59 19.47
C VAL A 167 20.41 -2.70 20.88
N GLN A 168 21.24 -2.39 21.88
CA GLN A 168 20.76 -2.19 23.24
C GLN A 168 19.71 -1.08 23.19
N ASP A 169 18.48 -1.38 23.61
CA ASP A 169 17.51 -0.34 23.88
C ASP A 169 18.06 0.57 25.02
N ASP A 170 17.62 1.84 25.08
CA ASP A 170 18.06 2.80 26.11
C ASP A 170 17.74 2.34 27.55
N ASP A 171 16.87 1.32 27.71
CA ASP A 171 16.53 0.66 28.97
C ASP A 171 17.30 -0.64 29.23
N GLY A 172 18.22 -1.03 28.33
CA GLY A 172 19.03 -2.24 28.41
C GLY A 172 18.25 -3.53 28.18
N SER A 173 16.97 -3.48 27.77
CA SER A 173 16.21 -4.67 27.44
C SER A 173 16.52 -5.17 26.04
N ILE A 174 16.60 -6.50 25.86
CA ILE A 174 16.74 -7.15 24.56
C ILE A 174 15.36 -7.73 24.23
N GLN A 175 14.58 -7.07 23.38
CA GLN A 175 13.40 -7.70 22.80
C GLN A 175 13.83 -8.65 21.67
N SER A 176 13.68 -9.95 21.94
CA SER A 176 13.76 -11.01 20.93
C SER A 176 12.49 -10.98 20.08
N ASP A 177 12.40 -10.05 19.14
CA ASP A 177 11.47 -10.22 18.02
C ASP A 177 11.92 -11.45 17.25
N MET A 178 10.98 -12.36 16.98
CA MET A 178 11.10 -13.64 16.29
C MET A 178 12.29 -13.66 15.32
N GLN A 179 13.45 -14.04 15.86
CA GLN A 179 14.67 -14.04 15.08
C GLN A 179 14.50 -15.14 14.03
N VAL A 180 15.12 -14.98 12.87
CA VAL A 180 15.57 -16.17 12.13
C VAL A 180 16.68 -16.76 12.98
N GLU A 181 16.33 -17.36 14.12
CA GLU A 181 17.25 -17.99 15.05
C GLU A 181 18.05 -18.98 14.20
N ASN A 182 19.37 -18.72 14.07
CA ASN A 182 20.36 -19.57 13.42
C ASN A 182 20.59 -19.42 11.90
N ALA A 183 20.16 -18.34 11.22
CA ALA A 183 20.66 -18.09 9.86
C ALA A 183 21.99 -17.30 9.91
N PRO A 184 23.15 -17.89 9.53
CA PRO A 184 24.40 -17.13 9.44
C PRO A 184 24.28 -16.02 8.39
N ASP A 185 24.95 -14.88 8.60
CA ASP A 185 24.95 -13.68 7.75
C ASP A 185 25.19 -13.94 6.24
N ASN A 186 25.76 -15.09 5.89
CA ASN A 186 26.04 -15.53 4.52
C ASN A 186 24.90 -16.29 3.83
N TRP A 187 23.73 -16.44 4.47
CA TRP A 187 22.69 -17.34 3.96
C TRP A 187 21.71 -16.71 2.98
N VAL A 188 21.60 -15.38 2.93
CA VAL A 188 20.71 -14.69 1.99
C VAL A 188 21.48 -14.29 0.73
N PRO A 189 21.22 -14.93 -0.43
CA PRO A 189 21.91 -14.61 -1.66
C PRO A 189 21.80 -13.13 -2.02
N GLU A 190 22.83 -12.60 -2.68
CA GLU A 190 22.88 -11.22 -3.14
C GLU A 190 21.74 -10.88 -4.12
N HIS A 191 21.21 -11.87 -4.84
CA HIS A 191 20.11 -11.69 -5.77
C HIS A 191 18.74 -11.53 -5.09
N VAL A 192 18.61 -11.79 -3.78
CA VAL A 192 17.34 -11.63 -3.07
C VAL A 192 17.07 -10.13 -2.88
N PRO A 193 15.97 -9.59 -3.43
CA PRO A 193 15.63 -8.18 -3.28
C PRO A 193 15.52 -7.75 -1.83
N ARG A 194 16.03 -6.55 -1.52
CA ARG A 194 16.08 -5.97 -0.18
C ARG A 194 15.49 -4.56 -0.21
N PHE A 195 14.92 -4.12 0.91
CA PHE A 195 14.49 -2.74 1.10
C PHE A 195 14.62 -2.31 2.57
N THR A 196 14.61 -1.01 2.80
CA THR A 196 14.64 -0.42 4.15
C THR A 196 13.29 0.25 4.40
N PRO A 197 12.40 -0.30 5.23
CA PRO A 197 11.11 0.32 5.48
C PRO A 197 11.25 1.64 6.22
N VAL A 198 10.18 2.45 6.18
CA VAL A 198 10.13 3.72 6.92
C VAL A 198 10.11 3.42 8.43
N PRO A 199 11.05 3.99 9.22
CA PRO A 199 11.06 3.78 10.66
C PRO A 199 9.80 4.34 11.32
N GLY A 200 9.20 3.57 12.21
CA GLY A 200 7.92 3.89 12.84
C GLY A 200 7.29 2.70 13.56
N THR A 201 6.14 2.94 14.18
CA THR A 201 5.32 1.90 14.78
C THR A 201 4.21 1.52 13.82
N TYR A 202 4.16 0.25 13.45
CA TYR A 202 3.10 -0.33 12.63
C TYR A 202 2.26 -1.21 13.52
N PHE A 203 0.95 -1.26 13.26
CA PHE A 203 0.09 -2.16 14.00
C PHE A 203 -0.99 -2.74 13.10
N VAL A 204 -1.46 -3.92 13.48
CA VAL A 204 -2.63 -4.56 12.89
C VAL A 204 -3.60 -4.84 14.02
N SER A 205 -4.82 -4.36 13.84
CA SER A 205 -5.94 -4.63 14.74
C SER A 205 -6.65 -5.89 14.28
N ARG A 206 -6.76 -6.86 15.19
CA ARG A 206 -7.58 -8.05 15.02
C ARG A 206 -8.71 -8.01 16.05
N PRO A 207 -9.98 -7.75 15.66
CA PRO A 207 -11.12 -7.95 16.54
C PRO A 207 -11.16 -9.39 17.07
N LEU A 208 -11.34 -9.56 18.38
CA LEU A 208 -11.56 -10.85 19.02
C LEU A 208 -13.02 -11.04 19.42
N CYS A 209 -13.50 -12.27 19.19
CA CYS A 209 -14.56 -12.98 19.91
C CYS A 209 -15.21 -12.24 21.06
N LYS A 210 -14.46 -12.18 22.15
CA LYS A 210 -15.02 -12.10 23.51
C LYS A 210 -14.28 -11.11 24.40
N TYR A 211 -13.24 -10.46 23.89
CA TYR A 211 -12.29 -9.68 24.71
C TYR A 211 -11.90 -8.33 24.10
N GLY A 212 -12.65 -7.83 23.11
CA GLY A 212 -12.32 -6.59 22.40
C GLY A 212 -11.37 -6.85 21.22
N SER A 213 -10.51 -5.90 20.88
CA SER A 213 -9.53 -6.04 19.78
C SER A 213 -8.14 -6.34 20.33
N THR A 214 -7.46 -7.32 19.75
CA THR A 214 -6.00 -7.45 19.91
C THR A 214 -5.29 -6.57 18.90
N HIS A 215 -4.40 -5.71 19.39
CA HIS A 215 -3.51 -4.93 18.54
C HIS A 215 -2.14 -5.60 18.56
N THR A 216 -1.69 -6.09 17.42
CA THR A 216 -0.31 -6.55 17.24
C THR A 216 0.49 -5.38 16.69
N LEU A 217 1.51 -4.95 17.42
CA LEU A 217 2.37 -3.83 17.04
C LEU A 217 3.78 -4.32 16.76
N THR A 218 4.46 -3.69 15.79
CA THR A 218 5.89 -3.87 15.55
C THR A 218 6.54 -2.51 15.36
N LYS A 219 7.74 -2.34 15.90
CA LYS A 219 8.51 -1.12 15.79
C LYS A 219 9.64 -1.34 14.79
N ILE A 220 9.57 -0.63 13.66
CA ILE A 220 10.64 -0.63 12.67
C ILE A 220 11.67 0.42 13.08
N ARG A 221 12.89 -0.04 13.34
CA ARG A 221 14.02 0.81 13.72
C ARG A 221 14.77 1.30 12.46
N PRO A 222 15.40 2.49 12.51
CA PRO A 222 16.32 2.92 11.46
C PRO A 222 17.40 1.87 11.20
N GLY A 223 17.66 1.57 9.92
CA GLY A 223 18.65 0.58 9.51
C GLY A 223 18.10 -0.85 9.38
N ASN A 224 16.86 -1.15 9.80
CA ASN A 224 16.29 -2.46 9.54
C ASN A 224 16.17 -2.71 8.03
N VAL A 225 16.69 -3.86 7.59
CA VAL A 225 16.61 -4.32 6.20
C VAL A 225 15.61 -5.46 6.12
N PHE A 226 14.76 -5.45 5.10
CA PHE A 226 13.76 -6.48 4.86
C PHE A 226 14.01 -7.15 3.51
N ILE A 227 13.73 -8.44 3.41
CA ILE A 227 13.99 -9.27 2.23
C ILE A 227 12.71 -9.86 1.64
N ASP A 228 12.69 -10.06 0.31
CA ASP A 228 11.60 -10.79 -0.35
C ASP A 228 11.70 -12.29 -0.05
N MET A 229 10.81 -12.78 0.81
CA MET A 229 10.73 -14.20 1.11
C MET A 229 10.27 -15.04 -0.10
N ASN A 230 9.65 -14.43 -1.11
CA ASN A 230 9.23 -15.15 -2.33
C ASN A 230 10.38 -15.35 -3.31
N ALA A 231 11.38 -14.46 -3.30
CA ALA A 231 12.59 -14.58 -4.12
C ALA A 231 13.63 -15.53 -3.50
N PHE A 232 13.31 -16.11 -2.35
CA PHE A 232 14.20 -16.98 -1.61
C PHE A 232 13.77 -18.44 -1.77
N ASP A 233 14.64 -19.30 -2.33
CA ASP A 233 14.32 -20.69 -2.71
C ASP A 233 13.71 -21.54 -1.57
N ASN A 234 14.06 -21.23 -0.32
CA ASN A 234 13.50 -21.89 0.86
C ASN A 234 12.53 -21.01 1.66
N GLY A 235 12.19 -19.81 1.20
CA GLY A 235 11.35 -18.86 1.95
C GLY A 235 9.98 -19.44 2.29
N LYS A 236 9.37 -20.18 1.37
CA LYS A 236 8.13 -20.92 1.64
C LYS A 236 8.29 -21.99 2.72
N LYS A 237 9.41 -22.70 2.77
CA LYS A 237 9.65 -23.71 3.82
C LYS A 237 9.79 -23.04 5.19
N PHE A 238 10.53 -21.94 5.26
CA PHE A 238 10.70 -21.15 6.49
C PHE A 238 9.38 -20.66 7.04
N VAL A 239 8.51 -20.14 6.16
CA VAL A 239 7.20 -19.66 6.60
C VAL A 239 6.25 -20.83 6.88
N SER A 240 6.22 -21.87 6.05
CA SER A 240 5.28 -23.01 6.19
C SER A 240 5.49 -23.87 7.42
N GLN A 241 6.70 -23.89 8.00
CA GLN A 241 6.99 -24.71 9.18
C GLN A 241 6.33 -24.18 10.47
N TYR A 242 5.77 -22.96 10.45
CA TYR A 242 5.34 -22.26 11.66
C TYR A 242 3.95 -21.60 11.61
N ILE A 243 3.17 -21.73 10.51
CA ILE A 243 1.90 -20.99 10.35
C ILE A 243 0.80 -21.47 11.31
N ASP A 244 0.86 -21.03 12.56
CA ASP A 244 -0.28 -20.84 13.46
C ASP A 244 -1.03 -19.55 13.03
N SER A 245 -2.22 -19.36 13.58
CA SER A 245 -3.01 -18.14 13.58
C SER A 245 -2.23 -16.86 13.99
N GLU A 246 -1.22 -16.93 14.88
CA GLU A 246 -0.36 -15.78 15.21
C GLU A 246 0.53 -15.36 14.02
N ASP A 247 1.03 -16.34 13.27
CA ASP A 247 1.88 -16.14 12.10
C ASP A 247 1.15 -15.44 10.94
N GLN A 248 -0.15 -15.66 10.82
CA GLN A 248 -1.00 -14.96 9.84
C GLN A 248 -1.10 -13.47 10.15
N VAL A 249 -1.25 -13.09 11.42
CA VAL A 249 -1.32 -11.68 11.84
C VAL A 249 0.02 -11.00 11.57
N MET A 250 1.14 -11.64 11.93
CA MET A 250 2.47 -11.11 11.63
C MET A 250 2.73 -10.99 10.13
N ASN A 251 2.25 -11.94 9.32
CA ASN A 251 2.35 -11.87 7.86
C ASN A 251 1.60 -10.65 7.31
N VAL A 252 0.42 -10.33 7.83
CA VAL A 252 -0.29 -9.10 7.44
C VAL A 252 0.48 -7.86 7.91
N LEU A 253 0.94 -7.86 9.16
CA LEU A 253 1.71 -6.75 9.74
C LEU A 253 2.97 -6.43 8.92
N TYR A 254 3.77 -7.42 8.54
CA TYR A 254 4.96 -7.13 7.74
C TYR A 254 4.65 -6.80 6.27
N LYS A 255 3.45 -7.08 5.76
CA LYS A 255 3.04 -6.51 4.47
C LYS A 255 2.78 -5.00 4.60
N THR A 256 2.26 -4.54 5.75
CA THR A 256 1.91 -3.12 5.96
C THR A 256 3.09 -2.16 5.83
N ILE A 257 4.31 -2.63 6.14
CA ILE A 257 5.54 -1.81 6.09
C ILE A 257 5.96 -1.42 4.66
N SER A 258 5.36 -2.05 3.64
CA SER A 258 5.75 -1.90 2.23
C SER A 258 4.62 -1.40 1.33
N VAL A 259 3.46 -1.08 1.92
CA VAL A 259 2.25 -0.71 1.19
C VAL A 259 1.78 0.69 1.53
N VAL A 260 1.01 1.27 0.62
CA VAL A 260 0.16 2.44 0.88
C VAL A 260 -1.24 2.18 0.33
N VAL A 261 -2.24 2.87 0.87
CA VAL A 261 -3.55 2.96 0.22
C VAL A 261 -3.38 3.79 -1.06
N ALA A 262 -3.91 3.29 -2.18
CA ALA A 262 -3.82 3.99 -3.46
C ALA A 262 -5.10 3.85 -4.28
N PRO A 263 -5.53 4.90 -5.00
CA PRO A 263 -6.69 4.83 -5.89
C PRO A 263 -6.39 4.01 -7.14
N TRP A 264 -7.43 3.53 -7.82
CA TRP A 264 -7.35 2.92 -9.15
C TRP A 264 -7.34 4.00 -10.22
N LEU A 265 -6.22 4.14 -10.93
CA LEU A 265 -6.09 5.16 -11.98
C LEU A 265 -6.71 4.69 -13.30
N SER A 266 -7.25 5.63 -14.07
CA SER A 266 -7.70 5.36 -15.43
C SER A 266 -6.54 5.39 -16.42
N LYS A 267 -6.46 4.38 -17.31
CA LYS A 267 -5.50 4.40 -18.43
C LYS A 267 -5.81 5.53 -19.43
N THR A 268 -7.08 5.85 -19.65
CA THR A 268 -7.53 6.72 -20.74
C THR A 268 -7.87 8.15 -20.33
N SER A 269 -8.07 8.42 -19.04
CA SER A 269 -8.48 9.73 -18.51
C SER A 269 -7.66 10.12 -17.28
N MET A 270 -7.74 11.38 -16.86
CA MET A 270 -7.15 11.86 -15.59
C MET A 270 -7.96 11.45 -14.34
N SER A 271 -9.06 10.71 -14.53
CA SER A 271 -9.90 10.27 -13.43
C SER A 271 -9.28 9.09 -12.68
N PHE A 272 -9.71 8.93 -11.44
CA PHE A 272 -9.38 7.79 -10.60
C PHE A 272 -10.63 7.34 -9.84
N GLU A 273 -10.57 6.15 -9.27
CA GLU A 273 -11.62 5.57 -8.44
C GLU A 273 -10.99 5.04 -7.14
N CYS A 274 -11.66 5.26 -6.01
CA CYS A 274 -11.28 4.65 -4.73
C CYS A 274 -12.29 3.55 -4.38
N GLY A 275 -11.79 2.44 -3.83
CA GLY A 275 -12.64 1.42 -3.23
C GLY A 275 -13.43 1.98 -2.05
N MET A 276 -14.65 1.50 -1.88
CA MET A 276 -15.56 1.91 -0.81
C MET A 276 -16.02 0.71 0.00
N GLN A 277 -16.09 0.87 1.31
CA GLN A 277 -16.73 -0.10 2.19
C GLN A 277 -18.23 0.14 2.25
N CYS A 278 -19.03 -0.90 2.49
CA CYS A 278 -20.46 -0.73 2.67
C CYS A 278 -20.77 -0.25 4.10
N PRO A 279 -21.45 0.90 4.30
CA PRO A 279 -21.82 1.36 5.64
C PRO A 279 -22.69 0.37 6.40
N GLY A 280 -23.60 -0.33 5.71
CA GLY A 280 -24.48 -1.33 6.32
C GLY A 280 -23.67 -2.49 6.90
N CYS A 281 -22.78 -3.09 6.11
CA CYS A 281 -21.87 -4.12 6.61
C CYS A 281 -20.93 -3.60 7.70
N MET A 282 -20.41 -2.37 7.59
CA MET A 282 -19.54 -1.81 8.62
C MET A 282 -20.26 -1.64 9.96
N GLU A 283 -21.53 -1.21 9.95
CA GLU A 283 -22.31 -1.07 11.18
C GLU A 283 -22.70 -2.43 11.75
N GLU A 284 -23.12 -3.38 10.90
CA GLU A 284 -23.36 -4.77 11.31
C GLU A 284 -22.11 -5.39 11.95
N ASP A 285 -20.92 -5.12 11.39
CA ASP A 285 -19.64 -5.59 11.96
C ASP A 285 -19.37 -4.94 13.33
N ARG A 286 -19.62 -3.63 13.48
CA ARG A 286 -19.50 -2.92 14.78
C ARG A 286 -20.48 -3.45 15.83
N GLU A 287 -21.73 -3.70 15.43
CA GLU A 287 -22.76 -4.29 16.29
C GLU A 287 -22.41 -5.73 16.65
N ALA A 288 -21.93 -6.54 15.71
CA ALA A 288 -21.50 -7.90 15.99
C ALA A 288 -20.33 -7.92 16.99
N ILE A 289 -19.31 -7.07 16.80
CA ILE A 289 -18.19 -6.92 17.73
C ILE A 289 -18.69 -6.51 19.13
N SER A 290 -19.62 -5.55 19.22
CA SER A 290 -20.14 -5.10 20.50
C SER A 290 -21.03 -6.16 21.18
N ASN A 291 -21.86 -6.90 20.45
CA ASN A 291 -22.74 -7.93 20.99
C ASN A 291 -22.01 -9.22 21.39
N LEU A 292 -20.93 -9.58 20.70
CA LEU A 292 -20.13 -10.76 21.04
C LEU A 292 -19.38 -10.59 22.37
N SER A 293 -19.21 -9.36 22.87
CA SER A 293 -18.73 -9.08 24.22
C SER A 293 -19.70 -9.55 25.34
N VAL A 294 -20.96 -9.89 25.01
CA VAL A 294 -22.02 -10.19 25.99
C VAL A 294 -22.36 -11.69 26.09
N LEU A 295 -22.00 -12.53 25.11
CA LEU A 295 -22.38 -13.95 25.09
C LEU A 295 -21.17 -14.92 25.18
N GLN A 296 -21.07 -15.61 26.33
CA GLN A 296 -20.17 -16.73 26.55
C GLN A 296 -20.75 -18.02 25.99
N THR A 297 -20.10 -18.64 24.99
CA THR A 297 -19.84 -20.09 24.92
C THR A 297 -18.95 -20.45 23.72
N SER A 298 -18.00 -21.37 23.95
CA SER A 298 -17.24 -22.23 23.01
C SER A 298 -16.92 -21.77 21.56
N ILE A 299 -15.61 -21.61 21.34
CA ILE A 299 -14.77 -21.72 20.13
C ILE A 299 -15.46 -21.87 18.75
N THR A 300 -15.19 -20.91 17.86
CA THR A 300 -14.71 -21.18 16.49
C THR A 300 -13.45 -20.32 16.23
N PRO A 301 -12.38 -20.84 15.58
CA PRO A 301 -11.22 -20.05 15.18
C PRO A 301 -11.42 -19.29 13.85
N ASN A 302 -12.56 -19.47 13.20
CA ASN A 302 -12.97 -18.71 12.01
C ASN A 302 -13.60 -17.38 12.42
N LEU A 303 -12.90 -16.61 13.24
CA LEU A 303 -13.26 -15.21 13.31
C LEU A 303 -12.80 -14.56 12.03
N ASP A 304 -13.79 -14.45 11.15
CA ASP A 304 -13.85 -13.63 9.96
C ASP A 304 -13.50 -12.20 10.42
N THR A 305 -12.21 -11.89 10.60
CA THR A 305 -11.65 -10.55 10.50
C THR A 305 -11.93 -10.10 9.08
N ARG A 306 -13.20 -9.78 8.81
CA ARG A 306 -13.66 -9.31 7.52
C ARG A 306 -12.87 -8.07 7.21
N VAL A 307 -11.80 -8.32 6.48
CA VAL A 307 -11.19 -7.50 5.48
C VAL A 307 -12.37 -6.85 4.81
N CYS A 308 -12.67 -5.62 5.19
CA CYS A 308 -13.90 -5.00 4.78
C CYS A 308 -13.95 -5.11 3.25
N GLU A 309 -14.94 -5.83 2.75
CA GLU A 309 -15.07 -6.02 1.32
C GLU A 309 -15.20 -4.63 0.71
N ILE A 310 -14.21 -4.28 -0.10
CA ILE A 310 -14.23 -3.02 -0.83
C ILE A 310 -14.94 -3.24 -2.15
N TRP A 311 -15.63 -2.21 -2.57
CA TRP A 311 -16.45 -2.25 -3.77
C TRP A 311 -16.07 -1.08 -4.67
N THR A 312 -16.22 -1.29 -5.97
CA THR A 312 -16.34 -0.18 -6.91
C THR A 312 -17.64 0.59 -6.63
N LYS A 313 -17.79 1.78 -7.20
CA LYS A 313 -19.05 2.54 -7.05
C LYS A 313 -20.27 1.71 -7.48
N GLU A 314 -20.19 1.08 -8.63
CA GLU A 314 -21.27 0.26 -9.17
C GLU A 314 -21.47 -1.02 -8.36
N GLY A 315 -20.37 -1.65 -7.93
CA GLY A 315 -20.39 -2.86 -7.11
C GLY A 315 -21.05 -2.62 -5.75
N LEU A 316 -20.79 -1.45 -5.15
CA LEU A 316 -21.35 -1.09 -3.85
C LEU A 316 -22.86 -0.91 -3.94
N VAL A 317 -23.34 -0.23 -4.99
CA VAL A 317 -24.77 -0.03 -5.20
C VAL A 317 -25.48 -1.36 -5.36
N GLU A 318 -24.89 -2.28 -6.13
CA GLU A 318 -25.48 -3.61 -6.34
C GLU A 318 -25.43 -4.46 -5.08
N HIS A 319 -24.33 -4.42 -4.33
CA HIS A 319 -24.21 -5.07 -3.03
C HIS A 319 -25.27 -4.53 -2.06
N ALA A 320 -25.42 -3.21 -1.94
CA ALA A 320 -26.38 -2.59 -1.03
C ALA A 320 -27.82 -3.01 -1.35
N ARG A 321 -28.19 -3.10 -2.64
CA ARG A 321 -29.51 -3.63 -3.04
C ARG A 321 -29.71 -5.09 -2.65
N ARG A 322 -28.69 -5.93 -2.78
CA ARG A 322 -28.79 -7.37 -2.50
C ARG A 322 -28.77 -7.69 -1.01
N ALA A 323 -27.85 -7.07 -0.28
CA ALA A 323 -27.59 -7.35 1.13
C ALA A 323 -28.55 -6.58 2.06
N HIS A 324 -28.91 -5.35 1.71
CA HIS A 324 -29.70 -4.45 2.57
C HIS A 324 -31.02 -4.00 1.93
N GLY A 325 -31.32 -4.39 0.69
CA GLY A 325 -32.49 -3.91 -0.06
C GLY A 325 -33.80 -4.65 0.18
N GLY A 326 -34.07 -5.17 1.38
CA GLY A 326 -35.29 -5.94 1.62
C GLY A 326 -35.90 -5.82 3.02
N ASN A 327 -36.74 -4.78 3.25
CA ASN A 327 -38.14 -4.93 3.66
C ASN A 327 -38.93 -3.59 3.64
N ASP A 328 -39.28 -3.06 2.46
CA ASP A 328 -40.35 -2.03 2.33
C ASP A 328 -41.74 -2.68 2.51
N GLY A 329 -41.93 -3.28 3.68
CA GLY A 329 -43.15 -3.97 4.11
C GLY A 329 -43.52 -3.70 5.57
N SER A 330 -42.86 -2.75 6.24
CA SER A 330 -43.29 -2.25 7.54
C SER A 330 -43.00 -0.76 7.67
N GLN A 331 -44.02 -0.04 8.13
CA GLN A 331 -44.14 1.40 8.18
C GLN A 331 -43.10 2.09 9.07
N ASN A 332 -42.82 3.34 8.69
CA ASN A 332 -42.31 4.48 9.47
C ASN A 332 -40.80 4.58 9.74
N GLY A 333 -40.16 5.46 8.97
CA GLY A 333 -38.93 6.14 9.36
C GLY A 333 -38.28 6.84 8.17
N HIS A 334 -38.50 8.15 8.04
CA HIS A 334 -37.86 9.02 7.04
C HIS A 334 -36.35 8.78 6.99
N MET A 335 -35.87 8.20 5.89
CA MET A 335 -34.49 8.31 5.44
C MET A 335 -34.53 8.95 4.05
N GLU A 336 -34.30 10.26 4.01
CA GLU A 336 -34.25 11.02 2.75
C GLU A 336 -33.01 10.62 1.94
N LEU A 337 -33.26 10.31 0.67
CA LEU A 337 -32.34 9.75 -0.33
C LEU A 337 -31.40 10.78 -0.95
#